data_AF-A0AAT9I6Y8-F1
#
_entry.id   AF-A0AAT9I6Y8-F1
#
_cell.length_a   1.000
_cell.length_b   1.000
_cell.length_c   1.000
_cell.angle_alpha   90.00
_cell.angle_beta   90.00
_cell.angle_gamma   90.00
#
_symmetry.space_group_name_H-M   'P 1'
#
loop_
_entity.id
_entity.type
_entity.pdbx_description
1 polymer ?
#
loop_
_entity_poly.entity_id
_entity_poly.type
_entity_poly.pdbx_seq_one_letter_code
_entity_poly.pdbx_strand_id
1 'polypeptide(L)' 'MKSIKKTRNLTVKYVYQERAYNSKALPLISLAGLWLQNAGFEIGDNIAVSVERNKLVIKIATKAPKQEEYEEYMED' A
#
# COMPACT_ATOMS: atom_id res chain seq x y z
N MET A 1 -10.76 22.86 8.46
CA MET A 1 -10.69 21.45 8.05
C MET A 1 -10.00 21.38 6.68
N LYS A 2 -8.79 20.83 6.56
CA LYS A 2 -8.11 20.71 5.26
C LYS A 2 -8.81 19.62 4.44
N SER A 3 -9.26 19.94 3.23
CA SER A 3 -9.87 18.94 2.34
C SER A 3 -8.84 17.88 1.96
N ILE A 4 -9.16 16.61 2.14
CA ILE A 4 -8.36 15.51 1.60
C ILE A 4 -8.40 15.63 0.07
N LYS A 5 -7.23 15.86 -0.57
CA LYS A 5 -7.15 15.81 -2.03
C LYS A 5 -7.53 14.41 -2.48
N LYS A 6 -8.63 14.29 -3.23
CA LYS A 6 -9.16 13.01 -3.72
C LYS A 6 -8.24 12.29 -4.71
N THR A 7 -7.32 13.03 -5.33
CA THR A 7 -6.41 12.50 -6.36
C THR A 7 -4.98 12.93 -6.10
N ARG A 8 -4.05 11.97 -6.24
CA ARG A 8 -2.60 12.20 -6.27
C ARG A 8 -2.08 11.75 -7.62
N ASN A 9 -1.46 12.67 -8.37
CA ASN A 9 -0.78 12.33 -9.61
C ASN A 9 0.60 11.78 -9.26
N LEU A 10 0.91 10.58 -9.74
CA LEU A 10 2.17 9.88 -9.52
C LEU A 10 2.83 9.59 -10.86
N THR A 11 4.15 9.56 -10.86
CA THR A 11 4.94 9.15 -12.03
C THR A 11 5.30 7.68 -11.92
N VAL A 12 5.03 6.90 -12.97
CA VAL A 12 5.53 5.53 -13.08
C VAL A 12 7.04 5.59 -13.20
N LYS A 13 7.74 5.02 -12.23
CA LYS A 13 9.21 4.87 -12.22
C LYS A 13 9.56 3.50 -12.80
N TYR A 14 10.85 3.18 -12.79
CA TYR A 14 11.33 1.83 -13.06
C TYR A 14 12.10 1.26 -11.87
N VAL A 15 12.15 -0.06 -11.79
CA VAL A 15 13.04 -0.83 -10.91
C VAL A 15 13.74 -1.89 -11.75
N TYR A 16 15.01 -2.16 -11.46
CA TYR A 16 15.72 -3.30 -12.04
C TYR A 16 15.41 -4.54 -11.21
N GLN A 17 14.87 -5.57 -11.87
CA GLN A 17 14.73 -6.90 -11.27
C GLN A 17 15.76 -7.82 -11.91
N GLU A 18 16.66 -8.36 -11.09
CA GLU A 18 17.56 -9.43 -11.50
C GLU A 18 16.77 -10.71 -11.76
N ARG A 19 17.12 -11.40 -12.84
CA ARG A 19 16.63 -12.71 -13.21
C ARG A 19 17.82 -13.62 -13.46
N ALA A 20 17.57 -14.92 -13.52
CA ALA A 20 18.60 -15.96 -13.65
C ALA A 20 19.62 -15.71 -14.78
N TYR A 21 19.23 -15.02 -15.85
CA TYR A 21 20.08 -14.79 -17.02
C TYR A 21 20.16 -13.32 -17.49
N ASN A 22 19.39 -12.41 -16.91
CA ASN A 22 19.40 -10.98 -17.26
C ASN A 22 18.79 -10.09 -16.18
N SER A 23 19.06 -8.79 -16.23
CA SER A 23 18.30 -7.78 -15.50
C SER A 23 17.28 -7.13 -16.43
N LYS A 24 16.09 -6.83 -15.91
CA LYS A 24 15.04 -6.15 -16.66
C LYS A 24 14.52 -4.95 -15.89
N ALA A 25 14.40 -3.81 -16.58
CA ALA A 25 13.68 -2.66 -16.08
C ALA A 25 12.16 -2.93 -16.12
N LEU A 26 11.50 -2.79 -14.97
CA LEU A 26 10.07 -3.01 -14.81
C LEU A 26 9.37 -1.75 -14.28
N PRO A 27 8.10 -1.50 -14.65
CA PRO A 27 7.36 -0.36 -14.15
C PRO A 27 7.12 -0.47 -12.64
N LEU A 28 7.31 0.63 -11.92
CA LEU A 28 7.11 0.75 -10.49
C LEU A 28 6.21 1.96 -10.18
N ILE A 29 5.14 1.72 -9.41
CA ILE A 29 4.35 2.78 -8.76
C ILE A 29 4.65 2.72 -7.27
N SER A 30 5.07 3.84 -6.68
CA SER A 30 5.36 3.95 -5.25
C SER A 30 4.22 4.69 -4.54
N LEU A 31 3.53 4.00 -3.64
CA LEU A 31 2.50 4.55 -2.76
C LEU A 31 3.09 4.68 -1.36
N ALA A 32 3.49 5.88 -0.96
CA ALA A 32 4.11 6.12 0.33
C ALA A 32 3.78 7.52 0.88
N GLY A 33 3.73 7.62 2.22
CA GLY A 33 3.58 8.86 2.96
C GLY A 33 2.23 9.02 3.67
N LEU A 34 2.12 10.08 4.47
CA LEU A 34 0.95 10.37 5.32
C LEU A 34 -0.39 10.42 4.59
N TRP A 35 -0.39 10.72 3.29
CA TRP A 35 -1.64 10.72 2.51
C TRP A 35 -2.24 9.32 2.34
N LEU A 36 -1.41 8.28 2.32
CA LEU A 36 -1.84 6.89 2.24
C LEU A 36 -2.39 6.42 3.59
N GLN A 37 -1.73 6.82 4.68
CA GLN A 37 -2.21 6.61 6.05
C GLN A 37 -3.55 7.32 6.30
N ASN A 38 -3.67 8.58 5.89
CA ASN A 38 -4.91 9.35 5.99
C ASN A 38 -6.03 8.79 5.09
N ALA A 39 -5.70 7.99 4.08
CA ALA A 39 -6.67 7.25 3.28
C ALA A 39 -7.12 5.94 3.96
N GLY A 40 -6.58 5.63 5.14
CA GLY A 40 -6.96 4.50 5.98
C GLY A 40 -6.09 3.26 5.83
N PHE A 41 -4.96 3.32 5.11
CA PHE A 41 -4.02 2.19 5.02
C PHE A 41 -2.97 2.25 6.12
N GLU A 42 -2.78 1.15 6.82
CA GLU A 42 -1.82 1.03 7.91
C GLU A 42 -0.72 0.00 7.60
N ILE A 43 0.39 0.09 8.32
CA ILE A 43 1.48 -0.87 8.20
C ILE A 43 0.98 -2.22 8.69
N GLY A 44 1.13 -3.25 7.85
CA GLY A 44 0.64 -4.60 8.14
C GLY A 44 -0.73 -4.92 7.54
N ASP A 45 -1.47 -3.94 7.02
CA ASP A 45 -2.73 -4.20 6.33
C ASP A 45 -2.50 -5.11 5.12
N ASN A 46 -3.35 -6.14 4.98
CA ASN A 46 -3.37 -6.92 3.75
C ASN A 46 -4.19 -6.18 2.70
N ILE A 47 -3.65 -6.01 1.50
CA ILE A 47 -4.32 -5.30 0.41
C ILE A 47 -4.66 -6.23 -0.76
N ALA A 48 -5.79 -5.96 -1.40
CA ALA A 48 -6.17 -6.56 -2.66
C ALA A 48 -6.04 -5.52 -3.79
N VAL A 49 -5.40 -5.92 -4.89
CA VAL A 49 -5.26 -5.12 -6.10
C VAL A 49 -6.03 -5.80 -7.23
N SER A 50 -7.10 -5.18 -7.70
CA SER A 50 -7.84 -5.62 -8.89
C SER A 50 -7.28 -4.91 -10.12
N VAL A 51 -7.04 -5.67 -11.18
CA VAL A 51 -6.41 -5.19 -12.41
C VAL A 51 -7.42 -5.21 -13.56
N GLU A 52 -7.65 -4.04 -14.15
CA GLU A 52 -8.43 -3.84 -15.36
C GLU A 52 -7.56 -3.11 -16.39
N ARG A 53 -8.00 -3.04 -17.65
CA ARG A 53 -7.29 -2.29 -18.69
C ARG A 53 -7.13 -0.82 -18.25
N ASN A 54 -5.88 -0.36 -18.10
CA ASN A 54 -5.49 1.00 -17.69
C ASN A 54 -5.99 1.43 -16.30
N LYS A 55 -6.36 0.49 -15.42
CA LYS A 55 -6.92 0.81 -14.10
C LYS A 55 -6.51 -0.22 -13.07
N LEU A 56 -6.08 0.29 -11.91
CA LEU A 56 -5.84 -0.50 -10.71
C LEU A 56 -6.78 0.00 -9.62
N VAL A 57 -7.46 -0.93 -8.96
CA VAL A 57 -8.25 -0.65 -7.76
C VAL A 57 -7.59 -1.32 -6.58
N ILE A 58 -7.16 -0.53 -5.59
CA ILE A 58 -6.48 -1.01 -4.39
C ILE A 58 -7.43 -0.83 -3.21
N LYS A 59 -7.67 -1.90 -2.46
CA LYS A 59 -8.50 -1.91 -1.27
C LYS A 59 -7.86 -2.73 -0.16
N ILE A 60 -8.22 -2.43 1.08
CA ILE A 60 -7.85 -3.25 2.24
C ILE A 60 -8.69 -4.54 2.17
N ALA A 61 -8.01 -5.67 2.21
CA ALA A 61 -8.63 -7.00 2.27
C ALA A 61 -8.89 -7.38 3.73
N THR A 62 -7.87 -7.25 4.58
CA THR A 62 -7.96 -7.44 6.03
C THR A 62 -7.10 -6.40 6.74
N LYS A 63 -7.60 -5.88 7.87
CA LYS A 63 -6.86 -4.96 8.72
C LYS A 63 -5.77 -5.70 9.50
N ALA A 64 -4.65 -5.02 9.73
CA ALA A 64 -3.67 -5.48 10.70
C ALA A 64 -4.32 -5.61 12.09
N PRO A 65 -3.93 -6.60 12.91
CA PRO A 65 -4.37 -6.69 14.29
C PRO A 65 -3.91 -5.44 15.07
N LYS A 66 -4.77 -4.93 15.95
CA LYS A 66 -4.42 -3.79 16.79
C LYS A 66 -3.56 -4.26 17.96
N GLN A 67 -2.52 -3.52 18.28
CA GLN A 67 -1.62 -3.84 19.40
C GLN A 67 -2.34 -3.83 20.76
N GLU A 68 -3.40 -3.03 20.90
CA GLU A 68 -4.21 -2.90 22.12
C GLU A 68 -4.87 -4.22 22.57
N GLU A 69 -5.11 -5.15 21.63
CA GLU A 69 -5.76 -6.44 21.89
C GLU A 69 -4.81 -7.47 22.53
N TYR A 70 -3.53 -7.15 22.73
CA TYR A 70 -2.54 -8.05 23.35
C TYR A 70 -2.13 -7.61 24.76
N GLU A 71 -2.28 -6.33 25.10
CA GLU A 71 -1.93 -5.81 26.44
C GLU A 71 -2.99 -6.20 27.48
N GLU A 72 -4.27 -6.24 27.11
CA GLU A 72 -5.40 -6.66 27.98
C GLU A 72 -5.29 -8.14 28.44
N TYR A 73 -4.59 -8.99 27.69
CA TYR A 73 -4.43 -10.42 28.00
C TYR A 73 -3.16 -10.77 28.78
N MET A 74 -2.33 -9.77 29.11
CA MET A 74 -1.06 -9.96 29.82
C MET A 74 -1.05 -9.28 31.22
N GLU A 75 -2.17 -8.68 31.63
CA GLU A 75 -2.38 -8.06 32.94
C GLU A 75 -3.04 -8.97 34.00
N ASP A 76 -3.35 -10.24 33.67
CA ASP A 76 -3.87 -11.26 34.60
C ASP A 76 -2.83 -12.34 34.99
#